data_AF-A0A954D0U0-F1
#
_entry.id   AF-A0A954D0U0-F1
#
_cell.length_a   1.000
_cell.length_b   1.000
_cell.length_c   1.000
_cell.angle_alpha   90.00
_cell.angle_beta   90.00
_cell.angle_gamma   90.00
#
_symmetry.space_group_name_H-M   'P 1'
#
loop_
_entity.id
_entity.type
_entity.pdbx_description
1 polymer ?
#
loop_
_entity_poly.entity_id
_entity_poly.type
_entity_poly.pdbx_seq_one_letter_code
_entity_poly.pdbx_strand_id
1 'polypeptide(L)'
;MRYTLACIALLCPVAVAQSFTSPKGFDTTEAGSAHGFSLASATDSIWQQIDSSLHGGGFTGIKSIAFRRDGALAANAAYVARTLKSLSVTMSHATLAAATGNLSGNYKGTPTTVFPAKDVSAPDWTAAPSSSPMPFSLSIPFATTWSYNGTDDLLWEVAIQAVQTAPTALVSYPFDFQRYSGAFQVVAGDAFIGQGCRVSGMARNFVLSVDAYNHGTKFRLRHSVNYGPASADIVSFVDAVDPNQSIPGLCAALHVNPLVWFPMGRSSTGGSVPGAFLDIPYLASAVGQRFYMQAVGQDPTQSVIPLAVTQGVQVTVPIAPVLPAVGYVYSEASSGVRTYSGPWGGGIVARFEHN
;
A
#
# COMPACT_ATOMS: atom_id res chain seq x y z
N MET A 1 -56.99 6.91 54.78
CA MET A 1 -56.69 7.15 53.34
C MET A 1 -55.19 7.27 53.18
N ARG A 2 -54.53 6.27 52.56
CA ARG A 2 -53.10 6.28 52.25
C ARG A 2 -52.98 6.49 50.74
N TYR A 3 -52.41 7.60 50.30
CA TYR A 3 -52.11 7.87 48.90
C TYR A 3 -50.74 7.27 48.59
N THR A 4 -50.73 6.18 47.81
CA THR A 4 -49.51 5.60 47.27
C THR A 4 -49.11 6.42 46.04
N LEU A 5 -48.07 7.24 46.16
CA LEU A 5 -47.45 7.91 45.01
C LEU A 5 -46.74 6.85 44.16
N ALA A 6 -47.26 6.59 42.96
CA ALA A 6 -46.58 5.79 41.95
C ALA A 6 -45.56 6.66 41.22
N CYS A 7 -44.27 6.48 41.53
CA CYS A 7 -43.18 7.04 40.73
C CYS A 7 -43.11 6.31 39.38
N ILE A 8 -43.63 6.93 38.33
CA ILE A 8 -43.40 6.50 36.94
C ILE A 8 -41.97 6.92 36.57
N ALA A 9 -41.04 5.98 36.63
CA ALA A 9 -39.70 6.16 36.07
C ALA A 9 -39.80 6.18 34.55
N LEU A 10 -39.72 7.38 33.95
CA LEU A 10 -39.55 7.57 32.51
C LEU A 10 -38.21 6.98 32.10
N LEU A 11 -38.24 5.76 31.54
CA LEU A 11 -37.12 5.18 30.82
C LEU A 11 -36.97 5.93 29.49
N CYS A 12 -36.19 7.01 29.48
CA CYS A 12 -35.72 7.58 28.22
C CYS A 12 -34.81 6.55 27.54
N PRO A 13 -35.16 6.03 26.34
CA PRO A 13 -34.23 5.20 25.60
C PRO A 13 -33.00 6.04 25.28
N VAL A 14 -31.85 5.62 25.79
CA VAL A 14 -30.57 6.17 25.35
C VAL A 14 -30.44 5.73 23.89
N ALA A 15 -30.62 6.66 22.96
CA ALA A 15 -30.34 6.42 21.56
C ALA A 15 -28.86 6.05 21.45
N VAL A 16 -28.57 4.75 21.33
CA VAL A 16 -27.22 4.25 21.11
C VAL A 16 -26.79 4.80 19.76
N ALA A 17 -25.74 5.63 19.74
CA ALA A 17 -25.18 6.14 18.50
C ALA A 17 -24.82 4.97 17.59
N GLN A 18 -25.36 4.94 16.38
CA GLN A 18 -25.06 3.90 15.41
C GLN A 18 -23.65 4.10 14.86
N SER A 19 -22.93 3.01 14.67
CA SER A 19 -21.57 3.05 14.14
C SER A 19 -21.29 1.87 13.22
N PHE A 20 -20.38 2.07 12.29
CA PHE A 20 -19.79 1.01 11.47
C PHE A 20 -18.28 1.19 11.38
N THR A 21 -17.59 0.18 10.87
CA THR A 21 -16.14 0.22 10.64
C THR A 21 -15.83 0.17 9.15
N SER A 22 -14.71 0.79 8.77
CA SER A 22 -14.02 0.60 7.51
C SER A 22 -12.63 0.06 7.81
N PRO A 23 -12.30 -1.20 7.43
CA PRO A 23 -13.17 -2.18 6.81
C PRO A 23 -14.36 -2.62 7.70
N LYS A 24 -15.44 -3.11 7.09
CA LYS A 24 -16.63 -3.61 7.80
C LYS A 24 -16.30 -4.82 8.68
N GLY A 25 -16.78 -4.80 9.93
CA GLY A 25 -16.72 -5.93 10.86
C GLY A 25 -15.50 -5.94 11.81
N PHE A 26 -14.73 -4.86 11.83
CA PHE A 26 -13.55 -4.71 12.71
C PHE A 26 -13.83 -3.86 13.95
N ASP A 27 -15.09 -3.74 14.35
CA ASP A 27 -15.47 -3.06 15.60
C ASP A 27 -14.97 -3.83 16.83
N THR A 28 -15.09 -5.15 16.81
CA THR A 28 -14.74 -6.05 17.93
C THR A 28 -13.58 -7.00 17.64
N THR A 29 -13.02 -6.97 16.43
CA THR A 29 -11.92 -7.84 16.01
C THR A 29 -10.70 -7.01 15.67
N GLU A 30 -9.53 -7.45 16.12
CA GLU A 30 -8.25 -6.88 15.72
C GLU A 30 -7.61 -7.69 14.58
N ALA A 31 -6.86 -6.98 13.75
CA ALA A 31 -6.17 -7.53 12.61
C ALA A 31 -4.72 -7.98 12.90
N GLY A 32 -4.14 -8.78 12.00
CA GLY A 32 -2.72 -9.13 12.04
C GLY A 32 -1.81 -7.99 11.59
N SER A 33 -0.91 -7.55 12.47
CA SER A 33 -0.22 -6.25 12.37
C SER A 33 1.23 -6.28 11.93
N ALA A 34 1.45 -5.82 10.69
CA ALA A 34 2.68 -5.16 10.26
C ALA A 34 2.35 -4.38 8.99
N HIS A 35 2.37 -3.05 9.06
CA HIS A 35 2.18 -2.19 7.91
C HIS A 35 3.33 -1.18 7.84
N GLY A 36 3.86 -0.93 6.64
CA GLY A 36 5.03 -0.09 6.39
C GLY A 36 4.69 1.37 6.08
N PHE A 37 3.52 1.84 6.50
CA PHE A 37 2.97 3.14 6.09
C PHE A 37 2.99 4.15 7.23
N SER A 38 2.81 5.41 6.88
CA SER A 38 3.38 6.51 7.65
C SER A 38 2.35 7.60 7.97
N LEU A 39 1.06 7.26 7.98
CA LEU A 39 0.05 8.21 8.46
C LEU A 39 0.44 8.68 9.86
N ALA A 40 0.42 10.00 10.07
CA ALA A 40 0.91 10.64 11.30
C ALA A 40 2.41 10.45 11.61
N SER A 41 3.22 9.95 10.68
CA SER A 41 4.67 9.76 10.83
C SER A 41 5.53 10.57 9.86
N ALA A 42 4.95 11.13 8.80
CA ALA A 42 5.62 12.04 7.88
C ALA A 42 4.85 13.34 7.68
N THR A 43 5.61 14.38 7.34
CA THR A 43 5.07 15.65 6.84
C THR A 43 4.51 15.48 5.43
N ASP A 44 3.52 16.30 5.10
CA ASP A 44 2.77 16.27 3.84
C ASP A 44 2.29 14.85 3.47
N SER A 45 1.78 14.13 4.47
CA SER A 45 1.24 12.80 4.29
C SER A 45 -0.22 12.88 3.89
N ILE A 46 -0.58 12.14 2.83
CA ILE A 46 -1.95 11.94 2.40
C ILE A 46 -2.22 10.45 2.38
N TRP A 47 -3.31 10.04 3.01
CA TRP A 47 -3.81 8.68 3.00
C TRP A 47 -5.23 8.67 2.44
N GLN A 48 -5.47 7.91 1.39
CA GLN A 48 -6.80 7.60 0.88
C GLN A 48 -7.09 6.11 1.07
N GLN A 49 -8.22 5.80 1.67
CA GLN A 49 -8.74 4.44 1.75
C GLN A 49 -10.06 4.35 1.00
N ILE A 50 -10.20 3.30 0.20
CA ILE A 50 -11.39 2.97 -0.58
C ILE A 50 -11.90 1.61 -0.10
N ASP A 51 -13.15 1.56 0.32
CA ASP A 51 -13.76 0.41 0.98
C ASP A 51 -15.06 -0.03 0.28
N SER A 52 -14.97 -1.18 -0.37
CA SER A 52 -16.06 -1.93 -1.00
C SER A 52 -16.81 -2.86 -0.05
N SER A 53 -16.29 -3.15 1.15
CA SER A 53 -16.96 -4.03 2.13
C SER A 53 -18.29 -3.46 2.65
N LEU A 54 -18.50 -2.16 2.45
CA LEU A 54 -19.70 -1.42 2.82
C LEU A 54 -20.72 -1.30 1.68
N HIS A 55 -20.44 -1.85 0.49
CA HIS A 55 -21.43 -1.93 -0.60
C HIS A 55 -22.74 -2.57 -0.14
N GLY A 56 -23.86 -2.03 -0.66
CA GLY A 56 -25.22 -2.42 -0.29
C GLY A 56 -25.71 -1.84 1.05
N GLY A 57 -24.83 -1.21 1.85
CA GLY A 57 -25.20 -0.53 3.10
C GLY A 57 -25.08 0.99 2.96
N GLY A 58 -26.20 1.70 2.89
CA GLY A 58 -26.20 3.17 2.96
C GLY A 58 -26.10 3.66 4.41
N PHE A 59 -25.36 4.75 4.64
CA PHE A 59 -25.27 5.40 5.95
C PHE A 59 -25.49 6.90 5.79
N THR A 60 -26.50 7.44 6.44
CA THR A 60 -26.81 8.88 6.38
C THR A 60 -26.32 9.60 7.62
N GLY A 61 -25.83 10.83 7.45
CA GLY A 61 -25.47 11.66 8.59
C GLY A 61 -24.22 11.17 9.33
N ILE A 62 -23.25 10.63 8.60
CA ILE A 62 -21.93 10.29 9.15
C ILE A 62 -21.32 11.57 9.71
N LYS A 63 -20.89 11.54 10.97
CA LYS A 63 -20.54 12.72 11.77
C LYS A 63 -19.19 12.66 12.46
N SER A 64 -18.52 11.51 12.44
CA SER A 64 -17.17 11.38 12.97
C SER A 64 -16.45 10.20 12.33
N ILE A 65 -15.13 10.25 12.38
CA ILE A 65 -14.23 9.11 12.14
C ILE A 65 -13.33 8.95 13.35
N ALA A 66 -13.10 7.72 13.78
CA ALA A 66 -12.23 7.41 14.90
C ALA A 66 -11.26 6.29 14.57
N PHE A 67 -10.07 6.38 15.15
CA PHE A 67 -8.98 5.42 15.00
C PHE A 67 -8.57 4.85 16.35
N ARG A 68 -7.99 3.65 16.31
CA ARG A 68 -7.42 2.98 17.48
C ARG A 68 -5.98 2.57 17.21
N ARG A 69 -5.27 2.32 18.30
CA ARG A 69 -3.96 1.66 18.25
C ARG A 69 -4.14 0.20 17.85
N ASP A 70 -3.17 -0.31 17.12
CA ASP A 70 -2.90 -1.73 16.98
C ASP A 70 -2.59 -2.34 18.35
N GLY A 71 -3.35 -3.34 18.79
CA GLY A 71 -3.18 -4.02 20.08
C GLY A 71 -2.14 -5.15 20.07
N ALA A 72 -1.76 -5.67 18.90
CA ALA A 72 -0.74 -6.71 18.75
C ALA A 72 0.69 -6.13 18.74
N LEU A 73 0.86 -4.84 18.45
CA LEU A 73 2.17 -4.18 18.54
C LEU A 73 2.63 -3.99 19.99
N ALA A 74 3.87 -4.37 20.27
CA ALA A 74 4.52 -4.16 21.57
C ALA A 74 4.61 -2.67 21.96
N ALA A 75 4.93 -2.41 23.22
CA ALA A 75 5.23 -1.06 23.68
C ALA A 75 6.43 -0.47 22.92
N ASN A 76 6.36 0.82 22.56
CA ASN A 76 7.42 1.49 21.82
C ASN A 76 7.43 3.00 22.14
N ALA A 77 8.59 3.51 22.57
CA ALA A 77 8.78 4.93 22.89
C ALA A 77 8.58 5.87 21.69
N ALA A 78 8.59 5.36 20.46
CA ALA A 78 8.30 6.17 19.27
C ALA A 78 6.80 6.49 19.08
N TYR A 79 5.91 5.82 19.83
CA TYR A 79 4.45 6.01 19.74
C TYR A 79 3.91 7.06 20.71
N VAL A 80 4.76 8.01 21.14
CA VAL A 80 4.36 9.17 21.96
C VAL A 80 3.28 10.01 21.29
N ALA A 81 2.55 10.79 22.08
CA ALA A 81 1.58 11.75 21.58
C ALA A 81 2.18 12.72 20.54
N ARG A 82 1.39 13.04 19.52
CA ARG A 82 1.78 13.91 18.40
C ARG A 82 0.69 14.93 18.14
N THR A 83 1.07 16.10 17.66
CA THR A 83 0.19 17.11 17.06
C THR A 83 0.26 16.94 15.54
N LEU A 84 -0.87 16.60 14.93
CA LEU A 84 -1.05 16.50 13.50
C LEU A 84 -1.49 17.87 12.99
N LYS A 85 -0.55 18.61 12.42
CA LYS A 85 -0.74 19.99 11.96
C LYS A 85 -1.54 20.04 10.66
N SER A 86 -2.53 20.93 10.64
CA SER A 86 -3.43 21.11 9.49
C SER A 86 -4.07 19.79 9.01
N LEU A 87 -4.45 18.91 9.93
CA LEU A 87 -5.14 17.68 9.57
C LEU A 87 -6.50 18.01 8.96
N SER A 88 -6.79 17.44 7.80
CA SER A 88 -8.11 17.50 7.17
C SER A 88 -8.64 16.10 6.86
N VAL A 89 -9.98 15.97 6.82
CA VAL A 89 -10.67 14.76 6.39
C VAL A 89 -11.62 15.09 5.25
N THR A 90 -11.48 14.36 4.16
CA THR A 90 -12.32 14.47 2.97
C THR A 90 -13.01 13.14 2.72
N MET A 91 -14.31 13.16 2.40
CA MET A 91 -15.09 11.99 2.06
C MET A 91 -15.65 12.08 0.64
N SER A 92 -15.78 10.93 0.00
CA SER A 92 -16.32 10.81 -1.35
C SER A 92 -16.84 9.41 -1.59
N HIS A 93 -17.55 9.25 -2.69
CA HIS A 93 -17.69 7.96 -3.35
C HIS A 93 -16.44 7.66 -4.17
N ALA A 94 -16.20 6.39 -4.49
CA ALA A 94 -15.12 5.95 -5.36
C ALA A 94 -15.44 4.63 -6.07
N THR A 95 -14.50 4.16 -6.87
CA THR A 95 -14.50 2.83 -7.46
C THR A 95 -13.14 2.20 -7.21
N LEU A 96 -13.06 1.24 -6.28
CA LEU A 96 -11.84 0.55 -5.88
C LEU A 96 -11.18 -0.12 -7.09
N ALA A 97 -12.00 -0.67 -8.00
CA ALA A 97 -11.54 -1.26 -9.25
C ALA A 97 -10.78 -0.27 -10.17
N ALA A 98 -11.03 1.04 -10.01
CA ALA A 98 -10.41 2.11 -10.78
C ALA A 98 -9.38 2.92 -9.97
N ALA A 99 -9.01 2.47 -8.76
CA ALA A 99 -8.09 3.21 -7.89
C ALA A 99 -6.69 3.37 -8.53
N THR A 100 -6.13 4.57 -8.44
CA THR A 100 -4.85 4.96 -9.03
C THR A 100 -3.94 5.67 -8.03
N GLY A 101 -2.66 5.79 -8.38
CA GLY A 101 -1.73 6.65 -7.63
C GLY A 101 -2.09 8.14 -7.71
N ASN A 102 -2.79 8.58 -8.76
CA ASN A 102 -3.29 9.96 -8.80
C ASN A 102 -4.48 10.10 -7.84
N LEU A 103 -4.21 10.53 -6.61
CA LEU A 103 -5.19 10.67 -5.53
C LEU A 103 -6.45 11.46 -5.96
N SER A 104 -6.28 12.50 -6.78
CA SER A 104 -7.42 13.30 -7.29
C SER A 104 -8.35 12.52 -8.23
N GLY A 105 -7.81 11.51 -8.94
CA GLY A 105 -8.56 10.65 -9.84
C GLY A 105 -9.36 9.55 -9.14
N ASN A 106 -9.20 9.38 -7.82
CA ASN A 106 -9.90 8.35 -7.06
C ASN A 106 -11.29 8.80 -6.57
N TYR A 107 -11.57 10.11 -6.62
CA TYR A 107 -12.87 10.67 -6.25
C TYR A 107 -13.91 10.42 -7.35
N LYS A 108 -15.09 9.94 -6.96
CA LYS A 108 -16.29 9.91 -7.81
C LYS A 108 -17.22 11.06 -7.44
N GLY A 109 -17.34 12.03 -8.35
CA GLY A 109 -18.09 13.26 -8.12
C GLY A 109 -17.27 14.32 -7.39
N THR A 110 -17.95 15.32 -6.81
CA THR A 110 -17.29 16.37 -6.01
C THR A 110 -17.03 15.85 -4.59
N PRO A 111 -15.76 15.75 -4.14
CA PRO A 111 -15.45 15.33 -2.79
C PRO A 111 -15.87 16.40 -1.76
N THR A 112 -16.21 15.96 -0.54
CA THR A 112 -16.63 16.84 0.55
C THR A 112 -15.59 16.84 1.67
N THR A 113 -15.00 17.99 1.97
CA THR A 113 -14.17 18.15 3.17
C THR A 113 -15.06 18.21 4.40
N VAL A 114 -15.17 17.10 5.11
CA VAL A 114 -16.01 16.94 6.30
C VAL A 114 -15.32 17.45 7.56
N PHE A 115 -13.99 17.46 7.59
CA PHE A 115 -13.19 18.09 8.65
C PHE A 115 -12.18 19.06 8.00
N PRO A 116 -12.42 20.38 8.04
CA PRO A 116 -11.48 21.36 7.50
C PRO A 116 -10.17 21.34 8.30
N ALA A 117 -9.08 21.76 7.66
CA ALA A 117 -7.73 21.70 8.21
C ALA A 117 -7.63 22.32 9.61
N LYS A 118 -7.29 21.50 10.61
CA LYS A 118 -7.10 21.89 12.00
C LYS A 118 -5.99 21.08 12.65
N ASP A 119 -5.38 21.64 13.69
CA ASP A 119 -4.44 20.89 14.52
C ASP A 119 -5.19 19.86 15.37
N VAL A 120 -4.71 18.62 15.36
CA VAL A 120 -5.29 17.51 16.13
C VAL A 120 -4.22 16.86 16.98
N SER A 121 -4.48 16.68 18.27
CA SER A 121 -3.61 15.91 19.16
C SER A 121 -3.92 14.41 19.05
N ALA A 122 -2.98 13.64 18.53
CA ALA A 122 -2.99 12.18 18.57
C ALA A 122 -2.61 11.68 19.98
N PRO A 123 -3.24 10.60 20.48
CA PRO A 123 -3.02 10.09 21.84
C PRO A 123 -1.58 9.63 22.11
N ASP A 124 -1.25 9.36 23.37
CA ASP A 124 -0.04 8.58 23.66
C ASP A 124 -0.35 7.09 23.49
N TRP A 125 0.34 6.43 22.57
CA TRP A 125 0.23 5.00 22.27
C TRP A 125 1.53 4.23 22.59
N THR A 126 2.41 4.78 23.44
CA THR A 126 3.67 4.15 23.85
C THR A 126 3.48 2.82 24.55
N ALA A 127 2.51 2.73 25.45
CA ALA A 127 2.18 1.51 26.17
C ALA A 127 1.49 0.48 25.27
N ALA A 128 1.76 -0.81 25.52
CA ALA A 128 0.98 -1.89 24.92
C ALA A 128 -0.46 -1.89 25.51
N PRO A 129 -1.51 -2.05 24.70
CA PRO A 129 -2.88 -2.12 25.18
C PRO A 129 -3.08 -3.31 26.11
N SER A 130 -3.94 -3.11 27.11
CA SER A 130 -4.37 -4.17 28.03
C SER A 130 -5.44 -5.09 27.42
N SER A 131 -5.98 -4.74 26.26
CA SER A 131 -6.99 -5.50 25.51
C SER A 131 -6.76 -5.41 24.00
N SER A 132 -7.16 -6.45 23.29
CA SER A 132 -7.16 -6.55 21.83
C SER A 132 -8.58 -6.90 21.36
N PRO A 133 -9.24 -6.06 20.54
CA PRO A 133 -8.77 -4.74 20.08
C PRO A 133 -8.72 -3.68 21.18
N MET A 134 -7.89 -2.65 20.98
CA MET A 134 -7.91 -1.44 21.81
C MET A 134 -9.17 -0.60 21.52
N PRO A 135 -9.75 0.11 22.50
CA PRO A 135 -10.79 1.09 22.23
C PRO A 135 -10.32 2.21 21.27
N PHE A 136 -11.23 2.69 20.42
CA PHE A 136 -11.03 3.88 19.59
C PHE A 136 -10.77 5.11 20.47
N SER A 137 -9.63 5.77 20.25
CA SER A 137 -9.11 6.82 21.14
C SER A 137 -8.71 8.11 20.41
N LEU A 138 -8.51 8.08 19.10
CA LEU A 138 -8.36 9.28 18.27
C LEU A 138 -9.66 9.50 17.50
N SER A 139 -10.53 10.41 17.96
CA SER A 139 -11.81 10.72 17.31
C SER A 139 -11.77 12.11 16.68
N ILE A 140 -12.25 12.21 15.44
CA ILE A 140 -12.30 13.43 14.65
C ILE A 140 -13.76 13.72 14.30
N PRO A 141 -14.40 14.69 14.99
CA PRO A 141 -15.78 15.06 14.71
C PRO A 141 -15.86 15.89 13.43
N PHE A 142 -16.78 15.56 12.53
CA PHE A 142 -16.97 16.29 11.29
C PHE A 142 -17.66 17.63 11.54
N ALA A 143 -17.21 18.66 10.83
CA ALA A 143 -17.85 19.97 10.80
C ALA A 143 -19.14 19.95 9.95
N THR A 144 -19.22 19.06 8.96
CA THR A 144 -20.40 18.83 8.14
C THR A 144 -20.65 17.34 8.04
N THR A 145 -21.90 16.92 8.21
CA THR A 145 -22.26 15.50 8.05
C THR A 145 -22.15 15.08 6.59
N TRP A 146 -21.88 13.79 6.36
CA TRP A 146 -21.80 13.22 5.02
C TRP A 146 -22.67 11.97 4.91
N SER A 147 -23.18 11.71 3.71
CA SER A 147 -24.07 10.58 3.46
C SER A 147 -23.45 9.63 2.44
N TYR A 148 -23.33 8.38 2.82
CA TYR A 148 -22.93 7.28 1.97
C TYR A 148 -24.16 6.58 1.39
N ASN A 149 -24.20 6.40 0.07
CA ASN A 149 -25.34 5.83 -0.65
C ASN A 149 -25.31 4.30 -0.72
N GLY A 150 -24.21 3.64 -0.32
CA GLY A 150 -24.04 2.20 -0.42
C GLY A 150 -23.97 1.63 -1.84
N THR A 151 -24.01 2.45 -2.88
CA THR A 151 -23.97 2.01 -4.29
C THR A 151 -22.55 1.97 -4.84
N ASP A 152 -21.75 2.97 -4.47
CA ASP A 152 -20.33 3.10 -4.83
C ASP A 152 -19.45 2.76 -3.63
N ASP A 153 -18.14 2.64 -3.82
CA ASP A 153 -17.22 2.39 -2.71
C ASP A 153 -17.10 3.61 -1.80
N LEU A 154 -16.93 3.39 -0.50
CA LEU A 154 -16.65 4.45 0.45
C LEU A 154 -15.20 4.91 0.28
N LEU A 155 -14.97 6.20 0.02
CA LEU A 155 -13.63 6.80 0.09
C LEU A 155 -13.55 7.79 1.25
N TRP A 156 -12.51 7.63 2.06
CA TRP A 156 -12.08 8.66 3.01
C TRP A 156 -10.60 8.96 2.83
N GLU A 157 -10.27 10.25 2.91
CA GLU A 157 -8.92 10.78 2.83
C GLU A 157 -8.57 11.50 4.14
N VAL A 158 -7.36 11.24 4.64
CA VAL A 158 -6.73 12.04 5.69
C VAL A 158 -5.48 12.69 5.12
N ALA A 159 -5.41 14.01 5.18
CA ALA A 159 -4.23 14.78 4.78
C ALA A 159 -3.65 15.53 5.99
N ILE A 160 -2.33 15.43 6.18
CA ILE A 160 -1.58 16.02 7.30
C ILE A 160 -0.40 16.79 6.71
N GLN A 161 -0.31 18.08 7.04
CA GLN A 161 0.78 18.93 6.54
C GLN A 161 2.07 18.71 7.34
N ALA A 162 1.99 18.62 8.67
CA ALA A 162 3.16 18.37 9.49
C ALA A 162 2.84 17.56 10.75
N VAL A 163 3.86 16.96 11.35
CA VAL A 163 3.76 16.15 12.56
C VAL A 163 4.72 16.72 13.61
N GLN A 164 4.21 17.04 14.80
CA GLN A 164 4.99 17.62 15.90
C GLN A 164 4.63 16.92 17.23
N THR A 165 5.52 16.26 17.96
CA THR A 165 6.95 16.04 17.76
C THR A 165 7.21 15.08 16.59
N ALA A 166 8.04 15.49 15.63
CA ALA A 166 8.43 14.63 14.52
C ALA A 166 9.29 13.46 15.08
N PRO A 167 9.04 12.21 14.66
CA PRO A 167 9.83 11.09 15.15
C PRO A 167 11.26 11.18 14.61
N THR A 168 12.25 10.83 15.44
CA THR A 168 13.68 10.88 15.07
C THR A 168 14.09 9.78 14.08
N ALA A 169 13.25 8.75 13.93
CA ALA A 169 13.32 7.73 12.90
C ALA A 169 11.94 7.56 12.26
N LEU A 170 11.88 7.14 10.99
CA LEU A 170 10.62 6.84 10.31
C LEU A 170 9.96 5.59 10.93
N VAL A 171 9.32 5.77 12.07
CA VAL A 171 8.52 4.77 12.76
C VAL A 171 7.05 5.13 12.54
N SER A 172 6.34 4.25 11.86
CA SER A 172 4.89 4.30 11.66
C SER A 172 4.16 4.48 12.99
N TYR A 173 3.23 5.42 13.03
CA TYR A 173 2.33 5.57 14.17
C TYR A 173 1.38 4.35 14.18
N PRO A 174 1.13 3.71 15.33
CA PRO A 174 0.64 2.33 15.39
C PRO A 174 -0.88 2.25 15.20
N PHE A 175 -1.40 2.74 14.08
CA PHE A 175 -2.79 2.57 13.72
C PHE A 175 -3.13 1.08 13.55
N ASP A 176 -4.27 0.63 14.07
CA ASP A 176 -4.75 -0.71 13.77
C ASP A 176 -5.00 -0.85 12.26
N PHE A 177 -4.46 -1.91 11.67
CA PHE A 177 -4.44 -2.12 10.24
C PHE A 177 -4.87 -3.53 9.88
N GLN A 178 -5.97 -3.65 9.13
CA GLN A 178 -6.39 -4.92 8.58
C GLN A 178 -5.67 -5.21 7.28
N ARG A 179 -4.90 -6.31 7.26
CA ARG A 179 -4.37 -6.88 6.02
C ARG A 179 -5.30 -7.96 5.51
N TYR A 180 -5.85 -7.78 4.31
CA TYR A 180 -6.56 -8.85 3.62
C TYR A 180 -5.55 -9.81 2.97
N SER A 181 -5.55 -11.07 3.40
CA SER A 181 -4.82 -12.13 2.72
C SER A 181 -5.39 -12.34 1.32
N GLY A 182 -4.51 -12.59 0.33
CA GLY A 182 -4.92 -12.82 -1.06
C GLY A 182 -5.40 -11.59 -1.84
N ALA A 183 -5.42 -10.41 -1.21
CA ALA A 183 -5.78 -9.13 -1.83
C ALA A 183 -4.89 -8.70 -3.01
N PHE A 184 -3.69 -9.24 -3.03
CA PHE A 184 -2.87 -9.33 -4.22
C PHE A 184 -2.19 -10.68 -4.20
N GLN A 185 -2.02 -11.27 -5.38
CA GLN A 185 -1.26 -12.50 -5.53
C GLN A 185 0.16 -12.12 -5.94
N VAL A 186 1.14 -12.63 -5.21
CA VAL A 186 2.56 -12.46 -5.55
C VAL A 186 3.10 -13.79 -5.98
N VAL A 187 3.76 -13.77 -7.13
CA VAL A 187 4.60 -14.85 -7.59
C VAL A 187 6.01 -14.28 -7.68
N ALA A 188 6.90 -14.76 -6.80
CA ALA A 188 8.34 -14.57 -7.00
C ALA A 188 8.75 -15.35 -8.25
N GLY A 189 9.78 -14.90 -8.97
CA GLY A 189 10.25 -15.57 -10.19
C GLY A 189 10.29 -17.09 -10.03
N ASP A 190 9.48 -17.77 -10.85
CA ASP A 190 9.16 -19.20 -10.68
C ASP A 190 10.38 -20.08 -10.94
N ALA A 191 11.26 -19.63 -11.84
CA ALA A 191 12.49 -20.34 -12.20
C ALA A 191 13.57 -19.37 -12.66
N PHE A 192 14.79 -19.57 -12.15
CA PHE A 192 16.00 -19.00 -12.71
C PHE A 192 16.50 -19.90 -13.85
N ILE A 193 16.70 -19.32 -15.02
CA ILE A 193 17.13 -20.00 -16.24
C ILE A 193 18.54 -19.52 -16.58
N GLY A 194 19.48 -20.47 -16.63
CA GLY A 194 20.89 -20.15 -16.76
C GLY A 194 21.48 -19.51 -15.49
N GLN A 195 22.71 -19.02 -15.60
CA GLN A 195 23.48 -18.52 -14.45
C GLN A 195 23.79 -17.01 -14.51
N GLY A 196 23.57 -16.36 -15.65
CA GLY A 196 24.04 -15.00 -15.91
C GLY A 196 25.55 -14.88 -16.02
N CYS A 197 26.02 -13.67 -16.29
CA CYS A 197 27.44 -13.37 -16.44
C CYS A 197 28.11 -13.16 -15.08
N ARG A 198 29.40 -13.51 -15.01
CA ARG A 198 30.26 -13.09 -13.91
C ARG A 198 30.93 -11.76 -14.25
N VAL A 199 30.58 -10.72 -13.50
CA VAL A 199 31.16 -9.37 -13.64
C VAL A 199 32.50 -9.31 -12.92
N SER A 200 33.50 -8.65 -13.52
CA SER A 200 34.81 -8.49 -12.88
C SER A 200 34.70 -7.74 -11.55
N GLY A 201 35.42 -8.21 -10.52
CA GLY A 201 35.35 -7.67 -9.16
C GLY A 201 34.14 -8.14 -8.35
N MET A 202 33.17 -8.86 -8.94
CA MET A 202 32.05 -9.45 -8.21
C MET A 202 32.32 -10.91 -7.86
N ALA A 203 31.99 -11.29 -6.63
CA ALA A 203 32.15 -12.67 -6.13
C ALA A 203 31.06 -13.63 -6.64
N ARG A 204 29.95 -13.07 -7.14
CA ARG A 204 28.76 -13.80 -7.60
C ARG A 204 28.38 -13.34 -9.01
N ASN A 205 27.57 -14.15 -9.68
CA ASN A 205 27.04 -13.79 -10.99
C ASN A 205 26.05 -12.63 -10.87
N PHE A 206 25.89 -11.89 -11.96
CA PHE A 206 24.91 -10.84 -12.11
C PHE A 206 23.50 -11.45 -12.05
N VAL A 207 22.71 -11.02 -11.06
CA VAL A 207 21.42 -11.64 -10.73
C VAL A 207 20.28 -10.66 -10.86
N LEU A 208 19.24 -11.05 -11.60
CA LEU A 208 17.92 -10.40 -11.63
C LEU A 208 16.99 -11.07 -10.61
N SER A 209 16.25 -10.27 -9.86
CA SER A 209 15.12 -10.71 -9.04
C SER A 209 13.85 -10.04 -9.56
N VAL A 210 12.79 -10.83 -9.73
CA VAL A 210 11.49 -10.34 -10.20
C VAL A 210 10.39 -10.86 -9.29
N ASP A 211 9.49 -9.97 -8.89
CA ASP A 211 8.22 -10.31 -8.27
C ASP A 211 7.09 -9.79 -9.16
N ALA A 212 6.15 -10.67 -9.54
CA ALA A 212 4.92 -10.28 -10.20
C ALA A 212 3.77 -10.20 -9.20
N TYR A 213 3.09 -9.06 -9.20
CA TYR A 213 1.92 -8.77 -8.38
C TYR A 213 0.70 -8.68 -9.28
N ASN A 214 -0.36 -9.38 -8.93
CA ASN A 214 -1.68 -9.16 -9.50
C ASN A 214 -2.55 -8.47 -8.45
N HIS A 215 -2.96 -7.23 -8.72
CA HIS A 215 -3.83 -6.41 -7.86
C HIS A 215 -5.31 -6.51 -8.27
N GLY A 216 -5.65 -7.34 -9.26
CA GLY A 216 -6.99 -7.49 -9.82
C GLY A 216 -7.40 -6.36 -10.78
N THR A 217 -6.86 -5.16 -10.56
CA THR A 217 -7.08 -3.96 -11.41
C THR A 217 -5.87 -3.61 -12.28
N LYS A 218 -4.69 -4.08 -11.86
CA LYS A 218 -3.44 -3.96 -12.61
C LYS A 218 -2.49 -5.11 -12.27
N PHE A 219 -1.54 -5.34 -13.15
CA PHE A 219 -0.34 -6.08 -12.84
C PHE A 219 0.77 -5.11 -12.45
N ARG A 220 1.63 -5.53 -11.52
CA ARG A 220 2.82 -4.79 -11.15
C ARG A 220 3.99 -5.74 -11.18
N LEU A 221 5.07 -5.36 -11.85
CA LEU A 221 6.33 -6.09 -11.81
C LEU A 221 7.30 -5.29 -10.96
N ARG A 222 7.88 -5.93 -9.95
CA ARG A 222 9.03 -5.39 -9.25
C ARG A 222 10.26 -6.10 -9.77
N HIS A 223 11.25 -5.35 -10.21
CA HIS A 223 12.54 -5.90 -10.61
C HIS A 223 13.69 -5.23 -9.86
N SER A 224 14.69 -6.01 -9.46
CA SER A 224 15.94 -5.49 -8.89
C SER A 224 17.09 -6.34 -9.39
N VAL A 225 18.29 -5.75 -9.45
CA VAL A 225 19.49 -6.53 -9.75
C VAL A 225 20.52 -6.44 -8.62
N ASN A 226 21.34 -7.49 -8.52
CA ASN A 226 22.50 -7.55 -7.64
C ASN A 226 23.72 -8.09 -8.39
N TYR A 227 24.92 -7.70 -7.93
CA TYR A 227 26.20 -8.15 -8.47
C TYR A 227 26.39 -7.82 -9.97
N GLY A 228 25.74 -6.75 -10.45
CA GLY A 228 25.94 -6.22 -11.78
C GLY A 228 27.22 -5.40 -11.93
N PRO A 229 27.48 -4.87 -13.13
CA PRO A 229 28.59 -3.96 -13.37
C PRO A 229 28.48 -2.75 -12.45
N ALA A 230 29.57 -2.36 -11.80
CA ALA A 230 29.57 -1.27 -10.83
C ALA A 230 29.34 0.08 -11.52
N SER A 231 28.44 0.90 -10.98
CA SER A 231 28.16 2.25 -11.49
C SER A 231 27.79 2.30 -12.98
N ALA A 232 27.09 1.28 -13.47
CA ALA A 232 26.63 1.16 -14.86
C ALA A 232 25.11 1.34 -14.95
N ASP A 233 24.63 1.83 -16.10
CA ASP A 233 23.21 1.87 -16.39
C ASP A 233 22.71 0.46 -16.71
N ILE A 234 21.61 0.08 -16.06
CA ILE A 234 20.99 -1.24 -16.18
C ILE A 234 19.61 -1.08 -16.81
N VAL A 235 19.32 -1.93 -17.79
CA VAL A 235 17.98 -2.07 -18.37
C VAL A 235 17.52 -3.51 -18.24
N SER A 236 16.22 -3.69 -18.03
CA SER A 236 15.57 -5.01 -18.05
C SER A 236 14.76 -5.17 -19.32
N PHE A 237 14.70 -6.38 -19.84
CA PHE A 237 13.88 -6.76 -20.97
C PHE A 237 12.80 -7.75 -20.55
N VAL A 238 11.69 -7.76 -21.28
CA VAL A 238 10.59 -8.70 -21.10
C VAL A 238 10.26 -9.34 -22.43
N ASP A 239 10.05 -10.64 -22.43
CA ASP A 239 9.60 -11.41 -23.60
C ASP A 239 8.56 -12.46 -23.22
N ALA A 240 7.72 -12.88 -24.17
CA ALA A 240 6.74 -13.94 -23.99
C ALA A 240 7.34 -15.34 -24.20
N VAL A 241 8.54 -15.43 -24.81
CA VAL A 241 9.23 -16.68 -25.14
C VAL A 241 10.68 -16.61 -24.66
N ASP A 242 11.23 -17.75 -24.22
CA ASP A 242 12.67 -17.91 -23.98
C ASP A 242 13.36 -18.35 -25.29
N PRO A 243 14.08 -17.47 -26.00
CA PRO A 243 14.84 -17.85 -27.18
C PRO A 243 16.04 -18.75 -26.86
N ASN A 244 16.53 -18.75 -25.61
CA ASN A 244 17.74 -19.46 -25.16
C ASN A 244 18.90 -19.37 -26.17
N GLN A 245 19.17 -18.16 -26.66
CA GLN A 245 20.08 -17.94 -27.77
C GLN A 245 21.50 -17.72 -27.27
N SER A 246 22.43 -18.57 -27.70
CA SER A 246 23.86 -18.34 -27.50
C SER A 246 24.39 -17.35 -28.53
N ILE A 247 24.87 -16.19 -28.06
CA ILE A 247 25.50 -15.19 -28.91
C ILE A 247 27.03 -15.31 -28.76
N PRO A 248 27.77 -15.57 -29.84
CA PRO A 248 29.23 -15.59 -29.79
C PRO A 248 29.80 -14.30 -29.18
N GLY A 249 30.58 -14.45 -28.11
CA GLY A 249 31.19 -13.33 -27.40
C GLY A 249 30.38 -12.74 -26.24
N LEU A 250 29.11 -13.15 -26.06
CA LEU A 250 28.35 -12.83 -24.86
C LEU A 250 28.64 -13.84 -23.75
N CYS A 251 28.78 -13.36 -22.53
CA CYS A 251 29.19 -14.17 -21.38
C CYS A 251 28.12 -15.16 -20.86
N ALA A 252 26.88 -15.06 -21.32
CA ALA A 252 25.80 -16.01 -21.06
C ALA A 252 24.79 -15.99 -22.22
N ALA A 253 23.87 -16.97 -22.24
CA ALA A 253 22.80 -17.00 -23.23
C ALA A 253 21.79 -15.86 -23.01
N LEU A 254 21.20 -15.38 -24.10
CA LEU A 254 20.03 -14.49 -24.03
C LEU A 254 18.76 -15.32 -23.86
N HIS A 255 17.98 -14.95 -22.85
CA HIS A 255 16.70 -15.57 -22.51
C HIS A 255 15.49 -14.67 -22.81
N VAL A 256 15.74 -13.52 -23.45
CA VAL A 256 14.73 -12.55 -23.88
C VAL A 256 15.22 -11.81 -25.11
N ASN A 257 14.31 -11.47 -26.03
CA ASN A 257 14.61 -10.55 -27.12
C ASN A 257 14.50 -9.10 -26.63
N PRO A 258 15.33 -8.17 -27.14
CA PRO A 258 15.32 -6.77 -26.72
C PRO A 258 14.16 -5.96 -27.35
N LEU A 259 12.96 -6.52 -27.42
CA LEU A 259 11.78 -5.87 -28.03
C LEU A 259 11.11 -4.89 -27.07
N VAL A 260 10.96 -5.28 -25.81
CA VAL A 260 10.37 -4.46 -24.76
C VAL A 260 11.39 -4.32 -23.64
N TRP A 261 11.72 -3.07 -23.29
CA TRP A 261 12.73 -2.78 -22.29
C TRP A 261 12.28 -1.69 -21.31
N PHE A 262 12.81 -1.76 -20.10
CA PHE A 262 12.52 -0.84 -19.01
C PHE A 262 13.83 -0.41 -18.35
N PRO A 263 14.09 0.91 -18.23
CA PRO A 263 15.25 1.39 -17.50
C PRO A 263 15.10 1.05 -16.02
N MET A 264 16.10 0.38 -15.44
CA MET A 264 16.14 0.13 -14.00
C MET A 264 16.88 1.25 -13.26
N GLY A 265 17.78 1.95 -13.97
CA GLY A 265 18.62 3.01 -13.43
C GLY A 265 20.09 2.59 -13.31
N ARG A 266 20.87 3.39 -12.60
CA ARG A 266 22.30 3.17 -12.42
C ARG A 266 22.58 2.29 -11.20
N SER A 267 23.41 1.27 -11.36
CA SER A 267 23.84 0.40 -10.27
C SER A 267 24.75 1.14 -9.28
N SER A 268 24.76 0.68 -8.04
CA SER A 268 25.71 1.14 -7.03
C SER A 268 27.14 0.67 -7.35
N THR A 269 28.11 1.11 -6.55
CA THR A 269 29.48 0.57 -6.60
C THR A 269 29.54 -0.93 -6.29
N GLY A 270 28.56 -1.46 -5.54
CA GLY A 270 28.38 -2.89 -5.27
C GLY A 270 27.59 -3.64 -6.35
N GLY A 271 27.23 -2.99 -7.45
CA GLY A 271 26.50 -3.63 -8.55
C GLY A 271 25.01 -3.89 -8.28
N SER A 272 24.41 -3.18 -7.33
CA SER A 272 22.99 -3.33 -7.01
C SER A 272 22.15 -2.18 -7.56
N VAL A 273 20.98 -2.49 -8.09
CA VAL A 273 19.92 -1.52 -8.38
C VAL A 273 18.73 -1.88 -7.49
N PRO A 274 18.22 -0.96 -6.65
CA PRO A 274 17.07 -1.23 -5.80
C PRO A 274 15.84 -1.56 -6.64
N GLY A 275 14.85 -2.21 -6.01
CA GLY A 275 13.62 -2.62 -6.69
C GLY A 275 12.87 -1.46 -7.32
N ALA A 276 12.72 -1.46 -8.64
CA ALA A 276 11.83 -0.56 -9.36
C ALA A 276 10.52 -1.28 -9.71
N PHE A 277 9.44 -0.51 -9.87
CA PHE A 277 8.11 -1.03 -10.17
C PHE A 277 7.65 -0.60 -11.56
N LEU A 278 7.10 -1.55 -12.30
CA LEU A 278 6.40 -1.33 -13.55
C LEU A 278 4.94 -1.69 -13.37
N ASP A 279 4.04 -0.73 -13.56
CA ASP A 279 2.60 -0.97 -13.57
C ASP A 279 2.12 -1.25 -15.00
N ILE A 280 1.40 -2.36 -15.19
CA ILE A 280 0.82 -2.79 -16.46
C ILE A 280 -0.70 -2.90 -16.27
N PRO A 281 -1.53 -2.39 -17.20
CA PRO A 281 -2.97 -2.58 -17.13
C PRO A 281 -3.35 -4.05 -16.96
N TYR A 282 -4.38 -4.32 -16.16
CA TYR A 282 -4.87 -5.68 -15.99
C TYR A 282 -5.45 -6.20 -17.30
N LEU A 283 -5.02 -7.40 -17.69
CA LEU A 283 -5.52 -8.15 -18.83
C LEU A 283 -5.89 -9.54 -18.34
N ALA A 284 -7.19 -9.85 -18.29
CA ALA A 284 -7.66 -11.15 -17.81
C ALA A 284 -7.06 -12.31 -18.61
N SER A 285 -6.82 -12.13 -19.90
CA SER A 285 -6.17 -13.11 -20.78
C SER A 285 -4.69 -13.35 -20.48
N ALA A 286 -4.02 -12.45 -19.76
CA ALA A 286 -2.62 -12.62 -19.37
C ALA A 286 -2.48 -13.50 -18.12
N VAL A 287 -3.54 -13.71 -17.33
CA VAL A 287 -3.49 -14.54 -16.13
C VAL A 287 -3.04 -15.97 -16.47
N GLY A 288 -2.04 -16.48 -15.73
CA GLY A 288 -1.44 -17.79 -15.98
C GLY A 288 -0.49 -17.86 -17.17
N GLN A 289 -0.38 -16.79 -17.97
CA GLN A 289 0.65 -16.71 -19.01
C GLN A 289 2.02 -16.57 -18.38
N ARG A 290 3.04 -17.08 -19.07
CA ARG A 290 4.43 -16.95 -18.67
C ARG A 290 5.10 -15.85 -19.48
N PHE A 291 5.99 -15.13 -18.84
CA PHE A 291 6.93 -14.24 -19.49
C PHE A 291 8.32 -14.46 -18.92
N TYR A 292 9.31 -14.00 -19.66
CA TYR A 292 10.72 -14.14 -19.36
C TYR A 292 11.31 -12.74 -19.20
N MET A 293 12.19 -12.58 -18.22
CA MET A 293 12.91 -11.34 -17.99
C MET A 293 14.41 -11.59 -17.88
N GLN A 294 15.20 -10.65 -18.39
CA GLN A 294 16.65 -10.61 -18.21
C GLN A 294 17.08 -9.15 -18.15
N ALA A 295 18.10 -8.84 -17.37
CA ALA A 295 18.69 -7.51 -17.35
C ALA A 295 20.07 -7.52 -18.02
N VAL A 296 20.45 -6.37 -18.58
CA VAL A 296 21.78 -6.12 -19.14
C VAL A 296 22.36 -4.86 -18.52
N GLY A 297 23.67 -4.87 -18.33
CA GLY A 297 24.45 -3.69 -17.97
C GLY A 297 25.72 -3.62 -18.81
N GLN A 298 26.19 -2.40 -19.08
CA GLN A 298 27.48 -2.22 -19.73
C GLN A 298 28.61 -2.68 -18.80
N ASP A 299 29.45 -3.58 -19.29
CA ASP A 299 30.60 -4.11 -18.58
C ASP A 299 31.83 -4.12 -19.50
N PRO A 300 32.67 -3.08 -19.46
CA PRO A 300 33.88 -3.01 -20.27
C PRO A 300 34.90 -4.11 -19.99
N THR A 301 34.73 -4.89 -18.92
CA THR A 301 35.64 -5.98 -18.56
C THR A 301 35.34 -7.30 -19.28
N GLN A 302 34.21 -7.38 -19.98
CA GLN A 302 33.87 -8.54 -20.82
C GLN A 302 34.74 -8.54 -22.09
N SER A 303 35.27 -9.70 -22.47
CA SER A 303 36.38 -9.81 -23.41
C SER A 303 36.03 -9.59 -24.88
N VAL A 304 34.76 -9.76 -25.27
CA VAL A 304 34.32 -9.66 -26.68
C VAL A 304 33.18 -8.66 -26.82
N ILE A 305 32.04 -8.90 -26.17
CA ILE A 305 30.92 -7.97 -26.14
C ILE A 305 30.93 -7.30 -24.76
N PRO A 306 31.04 -5.95 -24.64
CA PRO A 306 31.19 -5.24 -23.38
C PRO A 306 29.85 -5.10 -22.62
N LEU A 307 29.11 -6.19 -22.51
CA LEU A 307 27.80 -6.30 -21.88
C LEU A 307 27.79 -7.52 -20.96
N ALA A 308 27.33 -7.32 -19.73
CA ALA A 308 26.99 -8.41 -18.82
C ALA A 308 25.47 -8.56 -18.77
N VAL A 309 24.97 -9.79 -18.89
CA VAL A 309 23.54 -10.12 -18.74
C VAL A 309 23.31 -10.93 -17.47
N THR A 310 22.13 -10.80 -16.88
CA THR A 310 21.70 -11.64 -15.78
C THR A 310 21.36 -13.05 -16.25
N GLN A 311 21.00 -13.93 -15.33
CA GLN A 311 20.19 -15.10 -15.67
C GLN A 311 18.81 -14.69 -16.21
N GLY A 312 18.17 -15.58 -16.96
CA GLY A 312 16.76 -15.44 -17.30
C GLY A 312 15.88 -15.71 -16.08
N VAL A 313 14.76 -15.01 -15.95
CA VAL A 313 13.76 -15.24 -14.91
C VAL A 313 12.44 -15.51 -15.60
N GLN A 314 11.92 -16.72 -15.45
CA GLN A 314 10.55 -17.03 -15.85
C GLN A 314 9.60 -16.59 -14.74
N VAL A 315 8.52 -15.93 -15.14
CA VAL A 315 7.48 -15.49 -14.22
C VAL A 315 6.13 -15.83 -14.81
N THR A 316 5.28 -16.50 -14.04
CA THR A 316 3.89 -16.72 -14.37
C THR A 316 3.06 -15.58 -13.82
N VAL A 317 2.23 -14.98 -14.66
CA VAL A 317 1.28 -13.95 -14.23
C VAL A 317 0.35 -14.57 -13.18
N PRO A 318 0.30 -14.01 -11.96
CA PRO A 318 -0.49 -14.59 -10.89
C PRO A 318 -1.97 -14.63 -11.24
N ILE A 319 -2.70 -15.61 -10.68
CA ILE A 319 -4.16 -15.60 -10.73
C ILE A 319 -4.73 -14.27 -10.21
N ALA A 320 -5.89 -13.87 -10.72
CA ALA A 320 -6.59 -12.70 -10.19
C ALA A 320 -6.76 -12.88 -8.68
N PRO A 321 -6.34 -11.90 -7.85
CA PRO A 321 -6.73 -11.93 -6.47
C PRO A 321 -8.25 -11.90 -6.41
N VAL A 322 -8.80 -12.47 -5.35
CA VAL A 322 -10.14 -12.04 -4.94
C VAL A 322 -9.95 -10.57 -4.55
N LEU A 323 -10.56 -9.66 -5.32
CA LEU A 323 -10.42 -8.22 -5.09
C LEU A 323 -10.64 -7.97 -3.59
N PRO A 324 -9.69 -7.30 -2.91
CA PRO A 324 -9.89 -7.04 -1.51
C PRO A 324 -11.13 -6.17 -1.38
N ALA A 325 -11.89 -6.38 -0.32
CA ALA A 325 -13.00 -5.51 -0.02
C ALA A 325 -12.52 -4.09 0.35
N VAL A 326 -11.21 -3.88 0.59
CA VAL A 326 -10.61 -2.57 0.92
C VAL A 326 -9.23 -2.43 0.31
N GLY A 327 -8.94 -1.25 -0.23
CA GLY A 327 -7.60 -0.84 -0.59
C GLY A 327 -7.28 0.59 -0.19
N TYR A 328 -6.01 0.96 -0.26
CA TYR A 328 -5.55 2.31 0.05
C TYR A 328 -4.47 2.76 -0.93
N VAL A 329 -4.33 4.07 -1.01
CA VAL A 329 -3.28 4.79 -1.74
C VAL A 329 -2.76 5.85 -0.77
N TYR A 330 -1.45 6.05 -0.75
CA TYR A 330 -0.86 7.10 0.07
C TYR A 330 0.22 7.86 -0.70
N SER A 331 0.53 9.06 -0.22
CA SER A 331 1.60 9.92 -0.68
C SER A 331 2.28 10.54 0.54
N GLU A 332 3.59 10.72 0.47
CA GLU A 332 4.39 11.37 1.51
C GLU A 332 5.50 12.19 0.85
N ALA A 333 5.94 13.27 1.49
CA ALA A 333 7.00 14.13 0.97
C ALA A 333 8.35 13.98 1.70
N SER A 334 8.55 12.95 2.54
CA SER A 334 9.72 12.78 3.42
C SER A 334 11.10 12.68 2.71
N SER A 335 11.16 12.90 1.39
CA SER A 335 12.38 13.04 0.59
C SER A 335 12.20 13.88 -0.70
N GLY A 336 11.15 14.69 -0.82
CA GLY A 336 10.85 15.45 -2.05
C GLY A 336 10.29 14.63 -3.21
N VAL A 337 10.11 13.31 -3.04
CA VAL A 337 9.48 12.41 -4.02
C VAL A 337 8.17 11.87 -3.45
N ARG A 338 7.04 12.23 -4.08
CA ARG A 338 5.74 11.61 -3.79
C ARG A 338 5.81 10.15 -4.19
N THR A 339 5.92 9.26 -3.22
CA THR A 339 5.87 7.83 -3.48
C THR A 339 4.41 7.40 -3.52
N TYR A 340 3.84 7.30 -4.72
CA TYR A 340 2.52 6.71 -4.91
C TYR A 340 2.65 5.19 -4.87
N SER A 341 2.13 4.57 -3.83
CA SER A 341 2.00 3.12 -3.80
C SER A 341 0.58 2.74 -4.26
N GLY A 342 0.46 1.72 -5.12
CA GLY A 342 -0.81 1.34 -5.75
C GLY A 342 -1.82 0.76 -4.76
N PRO A 343 -3.05 0.39 -5.19
CA PRO A 343 -4.02 -0.21 -4.29
C PRO A 343 -3.45 -1.49 -3.69
N TRP A 344 -3.18 -1.44 -2.40
CA TRP A 344 -2.76 -2.60 -1.63
C TRP A 344 -3.95 -3.20 -0.93
N GLY A 345 -3.85 -4.49 -0.66
CA GLY A 345 -4.79 -5.18 0.21
C GLY A 345 -4.74 -4.70 1.63
N GLY A 346 -5.88 -4.22 2.14
CA GLY A 346 -6.01 -3.83 3.52
C GLY A 346 -6.45 -2.39 3.71
N GLY A 347 -6.43 -1.95 4.95
CA GLY A 347 -6.76 -0.59 5.33
C GLY A 347 -6.57 -0.35 6.82
N ILE A 348 -6.43 0.91 7.20
CA ILE A 348 -6.53 1.32 8.59
C ILE A 348 -7.97 1.06 9.04
N VAL A 349 -8.11 0.45 10.21
CA VAL A 349 -9.42 0.24 10.83
C VAL A 349 -9.90 1.58 11.40
N ALA A 350 -10.93 2.14 10.76
CA ALA A 350 -11.59 3.37 11.18
C ALA A 350 -13.05 3.09 11.58
N ARG A 351 -13.52 3.66 12.69
CA ARG A 351 -14.93 3.63 13.08
C ARG A 351 -15.61 4.94 12.70
N PHE A 352 -16.77 4.84 12.08
CA PHE A 352 -17.62 5.97 11.74
C PHE A 352 -18.86 5.95 12.61
N GLU A 353 -19.26 7.11 13.12
CA GLU A 353 -20.56 7.27 13.79
C GLU A 353 -21.53 7.96 12.84
N HIS A 354 -22.81 7.57 12.88
CA HIS A 354 -23.87 8.16 12.09
C HIS A 354 -25.16 8.34 12.92
N ASN A 355 -26.21 8.83 12.27
CA ASN A 355 -27.53 9.04 12.88
C ASN A 355 -28.33 7.75 12.97
#